data_AF-A0A353DPB1-F1
#
_entry.id   AF-A0A353DPB1-F1
#
_cell.length_a   1.000
_cell.length_b   1.000
_cell.length_c   1.000
_cell.angle_alpha   90.00
_cell.angle_beta   90.00
_cell.angle_gamma   90.00
#
_symmetry.space_group_name_H-M   'P 1'
#
loop_
_entity.id
_entity.type
_entity.pdbx_description
1 polymer ?
#
loop_
_entity_poly.entity_id
_entity_poly.type
_entity_poly.pdbx_seq_one_letter_code
_entity_poly.pdbx_strand_id
1 'polypeptide(L)'
;YAGFLEVTLPMGIRVSARGEYMGGHYISDGASSNVARRGAYTVCDEIVKGGSTAYELVNAGTTDQLTARERAMCTRSTVGGSGNIFIYPADFFKMRDLTVTVPIPVQFNNINSMTLKFSARNAYRWLNDDFPLFDPEMVSGGGRATGSSTAYYHQSRSISEHIPPTGSYTLSLRVTF
;
A
#
# COMPACT_ATOMS: atom_id res chain seq x y z
N TYR A 1 -14.33 4.90 -3.55
CA TYR A 1 -14.64 6.01 -4.47
C TYR A 1 -13.59 6.08 -5.56
N ALA A 2 -14.01 6.33 -6.81
CA ALA A 2 -13.10 6.52 -7.93
C ALA A 2 -13.38 7.89 -8.57
N GLY A 3 -12.32 8.61 -8.91
CA GLY A 3 -12.38 9.92 -9.55
C GLY A 3 -11.59 9.91 -10.86
N PHE A 4 -12.09 10.64 -11.84
CA PHE A 4 -11.45 10.84 -13.13
C PHE A 4 -11.34 12.33 -13.42
N LEU A 5 -10.19 12.74 -13.95
CA LEU A 5 -9.88 14.10 -14.36
C LEU A 5 -9.30 14.07 -15.77
N GLU A 6 -9.88 14.86 -16.66
CA GLU A 6 -9.32 15.11 -17.98
C GLU A 6 -9.29 16.61 -18.25
N VAL A 7 -8.10 17.12 -18.58
CA VAL A 7 -7.87 18.54 -18.85
C VAL A 7 -7.04 18.68 -20.11
N THR A 8 -7.45 19.61 -20.97
CA THR A 8 -6.64 20.07 -22.10
C THR A 8 -6.01 21.40 -21.73
N LEU A 9 -4.68 21.43 -21.75
CA LEU A 9 -3.86 22.61 -21.49
C LEU A 9 -3.54 23.33 -22.83
N PRO A 10 -3.04 24.58 -22.78
CA PRO A 10 -2.53 25.28 -23.95
C PRO A 10 -1.52 24.44 -24.75
N MET A 11 -1.40 24.74 -26.04
CA MET A 11 -0.57 23.98 -27.00
C MET A 11 -1.05 22.53 -27.24
N GLY A 12 -2.31 22.20 -26.88
CA GLY A 12 -2.91 20.90 -27.18
C GLY A 12 -2.44 19.76 -26.29
N ILE A 13 -1.75 20.08 -25.18
CA ILE A 13 -1.32 19.09 -24.20
C ILE A 13 -2.55 18.54 -23.47
N ARG A 14 -2.68 17.21 -23.41
CA ARG A 14 -3.78 16.55 -22.70
C ARG A 14 -3.27 15.81 -21.49
N VAL A 15 -3.94 16.00 -20.36
CA VAL A 15 -3.67 15.29 -19.11
C VAL A 15 -4.93 14.55 -18.70
N SER A 16 -4.80 13.25 -18.49
CA SER A 16 -5.85 12.37 -17.99
C SER A 16 -5.34 11.68 -16.73
N ALA A 17 -6.07 11.76 -15.63
CA ALA A 17 -5.73 11.13 -14.37
C ALA A 17 -6.93 10.39 -13.77
N ARG A 18 -6.67 9.22 -13.18
CA ARG A 18 -7.67 8.42 -12.47
C ARG A 18 -7.13 8.06 -11.09
N GLY A 19 -7.89 8.43 -10.07
CA GLY A 19 -7.58 8.14 -8.68
C GLY A 19 -8.65 7.25 -8.06
N GLU A 20 -8.25 6.39 -7.13
CA GLU A 20 -9.17 5.59 -6.33
C GLU A 20 -8.85 5.79 -4.86
N TYR A 21 -9.90 6.01 -4.07
CA TYR A 21 -9.84 6.12 -2.62
C TYR A 21 -10.71 5.03 -1.99
N MET A 22 -10.16 4.31 -1.03
CA MET A 22 -10.91 3.38 -0.19
C MET A 22 -10.65 3.73 1.27
N GLY A 23 -11.70 4.18 1.95
CA GLY A 23 -11.67 4.62 3.35
C GLY A 23 -12.66 3.84 4.22
N GLY A 24 -12.44 3.88 5.54
CA GLY A 24 -13.31 3.26 6.55
C GLY A 24 -13.19 1.74 6.63
N HIS A 25 -12.10 1.15 6.14
CA HIS A 25 -11.92 -0.30 6.14
C HIS A 25 -10.71 -0.75 6.95
N TYR A 26 -10.81 -1.98 7.47
CA TYR A 26 -9.75 -2.61 8.24
C TYR A 26 -9.24 -3.85 7.53
N ILE A 27 -7.94 -4.08 7.65
CA ILE A 27 -7.26 -5.25 7.10
C ILE A 27 -6.55 -6.00 8.23
N SER A 28 -6.67 -7.33 8.19
CA SER A 28 -5.88 -8.22 9.03
C SER A 28 -4.55 -8.54 8.36
N ASP A 29 -3.45 -8.27 9.05
CA ASP A 29 -2.10 -8.55 8.58
C ASP A 29 -1.55 -9.86 9.20
N GLY A 30 -1.74 -10.95 8.47
CA GLY A 30 -1.23 -12.26 8.83
C GLY A 30 0.29 -12.40 8.68
N ALA A 31 0.92 -11.69 7.73
CA ALA A 31 2.38 -11.75 7.58
C ALA A 31 3.08 -11.15 8.78
N SER A 32 2.69 -9.95 9.20
CA SER A 32 3.24 -9.32 10.40
C SER A 32 2.96 -10.16 11.65
N SER A 33 1.76 -10.73 11.77
CA SER A 33 1.44 -11.64 12.88
C SER A 33 2.38 -12.85 12.92
N ASN A 34 2.63 -13.50 11.77
CA ASN A 34 3.51 -14.66 11.69
C ASN A 34 4.96 -14.35 12.08
N VAL A 35 5.47 -13.19 11.65
CA VAL A 35 6.84 -12.76 11.96
C VAL A 35 6.98 -12.30 13.41
N ALA A 36 5.98 -11.59 13.94
CA ALA A 36 5.97 -11.14 15.33
C ALA A 36 5.84 -12.30 16.33
N ARG A 37 5.11 -13.37 16.00
CA ARG A 37 5.10 -14.63 16.78
C ARG A 37 6.48 -15.27 16.90
N ARG A 38 7.35 -15.06 15.91
CA ARG A 38 8.75 -15.50 15.90
C ARG A 38 9.69 -14.49 16.55
N GLY A 39 9.17 -13.31 16.89
CA GLY A 39 9.89 -12.17 17.46
C GLY A 39 11.02 -11.66 16.57
N ALA A 40 10.75 -11.58 15.28
CA ALA A 40 11.64 -11.02 14.25
C ALA A 40 10.95 -9.88 13.49
N TYR A 41 9.94 -9.26 14.10
CA TYR A 41 9.14 -8.23 13.46
C TYR A 41 9.83 -6.87 13.52
N THR A 42 10.28 -6.38 12.37
CA THR A 42 11.19 -5.23 12.23
C THR A 42 10.62 -3.91 12.74
N VAL A 43 9.30 -3.71 12.72
CA VAL A 43 8.71 -2.47 13.26
C VAL A 43 9.00 -2.34 14.77
N CYS A 44 9.10 -3.44 15.50
CA CYS A 44 9.51 -3.42 16.91
C CYS A 44 10.99 -3.05 17.11
N ASP A 45 11.83 -3.23 16.08
CA ASP A 45 13.21 -2.75 16.07
C ASP A 45 13.29 -1.26 15.69
N GLU A 46 12.38 -0.79 14.84
CA GLU A 46 12.29 0.61 14.40
C GLU A 46 11.67 1.55 15.45
N ILE A 47 10.81 1.02 16.33
CA ILE A 47 10.27 1.79 17.46
C ILE A 47 11.38 1.97 18.50
N VAL A 48 12.00 3.15 18.49
CA VAL A 48 13.03 3.56 19.46
C VAL A 48 12.47 4.56 20.45
N LYS A 49 12.56 4.24 21.76
CA LYS A 49 12.18 5.13 22.86
C LYS A 49 13.33 5.19 23.86
N GLY A 50 13.78 6.40 24.20
CA GLY A 50 14.87 6.59 25.18
C GLY A 50 16.22 5.98 24.75
N GLY A 51 16.42 5.72 23.45
CA GLY A 51 17.64 5.11 22.92
C GLY A 51 17.64 3.58 22.87
N SER A 52 16.55 2.91 23.28
CA SER A 52 16.37 1.47 23.18
C SER A 52 15.22 1.11 22.26
N THR A 53 15.30 -0.05 21.61
CA THR A 53 14.22 -0.56 20.75
C THR A 53 13.05 -1.09 21.59
N ALA A 54 11.87 -1.22 21.00
CA ALA A 54 10.71 -1.77 21.71
C ALA A 54 10.96 -3.21 22.17
N TYR A 55 11.71 -4.03 21.40
CA TYR A 55 12.11 -5.36 21.86
C TYR A 55 13.05 -5.33 23.07
N GLU A 56 14.02 -4.41 23.09
CA GLU A 56 14.93 -4.28 24.24
C GLU A 56 14.17 -3.88 25.50
N LEU A 57 13.24 -2.92 25.38
CA LEU A 57 12.40 -2.45 26.49
C LEU A 57 11.46 -3.55 26.99
N VAL A 58 10.86 -4.33 26.09
CA VAL A 58 10.02 -5.48 26.46
C VAL A 58 10.84 -6.57 27.15
N ASN A 59 12.03 -6.90 26.63
CA ASN A 59 12.91 -7.91 27.23
C ASN A 59 13.46 -7.47 28.59
N ALA A 60 13.70 -6.18 28.79
CA ALA A 60 14.12 -5.60 30.06
C ALA A 60 12.96 -5.41 31.06
N GLY A 61 11.71 -5.64 30.64
CA GLY A 61 10.51 -5.41 31.46
C GLY A 61 10.15 -3.93 31.66
N THR A 62 10.88 -3.00 31.04
CA THR A 62 10.72 -1.54 31.15
C THR A 62 9.76 -1.03 30.08
N THR A 63 8.50 -1.43 30.17
CA THR A 63 7.51 -1.17 29.12
C THR A 63 6.71 0.13 29.28
N ASP A 64 6.94 0.90 30.34
CA ASP A 64 6.15 2.09 30.67
C ASP A 64 6.22 3.19 29.61
N GLN A 65 7.27 3.18 28.79
CA GLN A 65 7.49 4.13 27.68
C GLN A 65 6.79 3.70 26.38
N LEU A 66 6.29 2.47 26.31
CA LEU A 66 5.62 1.91 25.15
C LEU A 66 4.10 2.02 25.31
N THR A 67 3.42 2.35 24.22
CA THR A 67 1.95 2.30 24.16
C THR A 67 1.46 0.87 24.36
N ALA A 68 0.20 0.71 24.78
CA ALA A 68 -0.41 -0.61 24.95
C ALA A 68 -0.32 -1.48 23.68
N ARG A 69 -0.43 -0.84 22.50
CA ARG A 69 -0.30 -1.51 21.19
C ARG A 69 1.12 -2.03 20.95
N GLU A 70 2.13 -1.17 21.12
CA GLU A 70 3.55 -1.54 20.92
C GLU A 70 3.95 -2.66 21.88
N ARG A 71 3.54 -2.59 23.16
CA ARG A 71 3.77 -3.66 24.13
C ARG A 71 3.15 -4.99 23.68
N ALA A 72 1.87 -4.96 23.29
CA ALA A 72 1.17 -6.17 22.87
C ALA A 72 1.75 -6.77 21.59
N MET A 73 2.26 -5.92 20.68
CA MET A 73 2.83 -6.30 19.40
C MET A 73 4.26 -6.84 19.50
N CYS A 74 5.06 -6.33 20.43
CA CYS A 74 6.46 -6.70 20.59
C CYS A 74 6.69 -7.77 21.68
N THR A 75 5.66 -8.11 22.46
CA THR A 75 5.72 -9.20 23.46
C THR A 75 5.29 -10.53 22.83
N ARG A 76 6.25 -11.45 22.65
CA ARG A 76 6.02 -12.76 21.98
C ARG A 76 4.88 -13.57 22.60
N SER A 77 4.80 -13.63 23.94
CA SER A 77 3.75 -14.38 24.65
C SER A 77 2.35 -13.79 24.41
N THR A 78 2.24 -12.48 24.22
CA THR A 78 0.97 -11.78 23.93
C THR A 78 0.56 -11.95 22.47
N VAL A 79 1.50 -11.83 21.54
CA VAL A 79 1.26 -11.98 20.09
C VAL A 79 0.81 -13.40 19.73
N GLY A 80 1.37 -14.44 20.38
CA GLY A 80 1.00 -15.83 20.16
C GLY A 80 -0.48 -16.14 20.47
N GLY A 81 -1.09 -15.38 21.39
CA GLY A 81 -2.46 -15.59 21.87
C GLY A 81 -3.52 -14.65 21.29
N SER A 82 -3.15 -13.58 20.58
CA SER A 82 -4.11 -12.57 20.10
C SER A 82 -3.96 -12.31 18.60
N GLY A 83 -4.92 -12.80 17.81
CA GLY A 83 -4.97 -12.58 16.36
C GLY A 83 -5.36 -11.16 15.94
N ASN A 84 -5.90 -10.35 16.87
CA ASN A 84 -6.54 -9.08 16.55
C ASN A 84 -5.60 -7.86 16.66
N ILE A 85 -4.36 -8.03 17.12
CA ILE A 85 -3.39 -6.93 17.32
C ILE A 85 -2.90 -6.35 15.97
N PHE A 86 -2.91 -7.19 14.93
CA PHE A 86 -2.45 -6.88 13.58
C PHE A 86 -3.61 -6.50 12.64
N ILE A 87 -4.67 -5.94 13.22
CA ILE A 87 -5.76 -5.34 12.44
C ILE A 87 -5.49 -3.83 12.38
N TYR A 88 -5.42 -3.31 11.16
CA TYR A 88 -5.08 -1.90 10.90
C TYR A 88 -6.17 -1.22 10.09
N PRO A 89 -6.45 0.07 10.34
CA PRO A 89 -7.20 0.86 9.37
C PRO A 89 -6.35 0.92 8.09
N ALA A 90 -6.93 0.46 6.99
CA ALA A 90 -6.19 0.23 5.75
C ALA A 90 -6.49 1.29 4.70
N ASP A 91 -6.90 2.49 5.13
CA ASP A 91 -7.36 3.52 4.22
C ASP A 91 -6.25 3.95 3.26
N PHE A 92 -6.61 4.04 1.98
CA PHE A 92 -5.65 4.37 0.95
C PHE A 92 -6.25 5.18 -0.18
N PHE A 93 -5.37 5.95 -0.81
CA PHE A 93 -5.60 6.55 -2.11
C PHE A 93 -4.53 6.05 -3.07
N LYS A 94 -4.92 5.67 -4.30
CA LYS A 94 -3.98 5.23 -5.33
C LYS A 94 -4.28 5.94 -6.65
N MET A 95 -3.23 6.50 -7.24
CA MET A 95 -3.29 7.02 -8.60
C MET A 95 -3.15 5.85 -9.57
N ARG A 96 -4.28 5.43 -10.14
CA ARG A 96 -4.37 4.25 -10.99
C ARG A 96 -3.75 4.47 -12.34
N ASP A 97 -4.06 5.60 -12.95
CA ASP A 97 -3.59 5.94 -14.29
C ASP A 97 -3.34 7.45 -14.34
N LEU A 98 -2.17 7.84 -14.83
CA LEU A 98 -1.82 9.21 -15.20
C LEU A 98 -1.27 9.16 -16.61
N THR A 99 -1.88 9.89 -17.52
CA THR A 99 -1.45 9.98 -18.91
C THR A 99 -1.28 11.44 -19.29
N VAL A 100 -0.10 11.77 -19.80
CA VAL A 100 0.21 13.08 -20.38
C VAL A 100 0.52 12.88 -21.85
N THR A 101 -0.19 13.61 -22.71
CA THR A 101 0.00 13.56 -24.17
C THR A 101 0.38 14.95 -24.65
N VAL A 102 1.55 15.05 -25.26
CA VAL A 102 2.14 16.30 -25.76
C VAL A 102 2.25 16.20 -27.28
N PRO A 103 1.50 17.01 -28.04
CA PRO A 103 1.74 17.14 -29.47
C PRO A 103 3.07 17.89 -29.67
N ILE A 104 3.94 17.34 -30.51
CA ILE A 104 5.22 17.96 -30.85
C ILE A 104 5.06 18.64 -32.21
N PRO A 105 5.28 19.96 -32.32
CA PRO A 105 5.28 20.64 -33.60
C PRO A 105 6.43 20.09 -34.46
N VAL A 106 6.10 19.63 -35.66
CA VAL A 106 7.07 19.10 -36.62
C VAL A 106 7.29 20.11 -37.74
N GLN A 107 8.55 20.34 -38.09
CA GLN A 107 8.96 21.22 -39.21
C GLN A 107 9.73 20.45 -40.30
N PHE A 108 9.74 19.12 -40.23
CA PHE A 108 10.47 18.27 -41.15
C PHE A 108 9.61 17.91 -42.37
N ASN A 109 10.22 17.88 -43.56
CA ASN A 109 9.57 17.33 -44.75
C ASN A 109 9.27 15.84 -44.53
N ASN A 110 8.08 15.39 -44.95
CA ASN A 110 7.58 14.02 -44.86
C ASN A 110 7.15 13.55 -43.44
N ILE A 111 6.92 14.45 -42.48
CA ILE A 111 6.30 14.10 -41.19
C ILE A 111 5.04 14.93 -40.99
N ASN A 112 3.89 14.25 -40.89
CA ASN A 112 2.58 14.88 -40.71
C ASN A 112 2.26 15.21 -39.26
N SER A 113 2.66 14.35 -38.30
CA SER A 113 2.49 14.65 -36.88
C SER A 113 3.45 13.86 -36.00
N MET A 114 3.77 14.42 -34.83
CA MET A 114 4.51 13.75 -33.77
C MET A 114 3.79 13.95 -32.44
N THR A 115 3.61 12.88 -31.67
CA THR A 115 2.97 12.91 -30.36
C THR A 115 3.78 12.11 -29.37
N LEU A 116 4.16 12.77 -28.27
CA LEU A 116 4.79 12.13 -27.13
C LEU A 116 3.72 11.82 -26.08
N LYS A 117 3.67 10.57 -25.63
CA LYS A 117 2.76 10.12 -24.59
C LYS A 117 3.57 9.54 -23.43
N PHE A 118 3.36 10.08 -22.25
CA PHE A 118 3.81 9.51 -20.99
C PHE A 118 2.61 8.88 -20.29
N SER A 119 2.76 7.68 -19.76
CA SER A 119 1.74 6.98 -19.00
C SER A 119 2.35 6.33 -17.76
N ALA A 120 1.75 6.59 -16.61
CA ALA A 120 2.11 6.01 -15.33
C ALA A 120 0.90 5.28 -14.76
N ARG A 121 1.06 4.05 -14.27
CA ARG A 121 -0.01 3.26 -13.65
C ARG A 121 0.40 2.81 -12.27
N ASN A 122 -0.52 2.91 -11.30
CA ASN A 122 -0.28 2.66 -9.87
C ASN A 122 0.98 3.38 -9.34
N ALA A 123 1.29 4.56 -9.88
CA ALA A 123 2.56 5.24 -9.66
C ALA A 123 2.67 5.95 -8.31
N TYR A 124 1.52 6.36 -7.76
CA TYR A 124 1.45 7.06 -6.49
C TYR A 124 0.41 6.40 -5.59
N ARG A 125 0.74 6.26 -4.32
CA ARG A 125 -0.18 5.84 -3.27
C ARG A 125 0.01 6.70 -2.03
N TRP A 126 -1.10 7.00 -1.38
CA TRP A 126 -1.16 7.50 -0.02
C TRP A 126 -1.81 6.42 0.85
N LEU A 127 -1.26 6.22 2.04
CA LEU A 127 -1.67 5.20 3.01
C LEU A 127 -1.94 5.89 4.35
N ASN A 128 -2.83 5.30 5.14
CA ASN A 128 -2.99 5.68 6.54
C ASN A 128 -1.67 5.41 7.30
N ASP A 129 -1.24 6.37 8.13
CA ASP A 129 0.00 6.29 8.90
C ASP A 129 0.01 5.12 9.91
N ASP A 130 -1.17 4.69 10.37
CA ASP A 130 -1.33 3.52 11.23
C ASP A 130 -1.12 2.19 10.49
N PHE A 131 -0.95 2.20 9.16
CA PHE A 131 -0.70 1.02 8.33
C PHE A 131 0.79 0.85 8.03
N PRO A 132 1.50 -0.06 8.74
CA PRO A 132 2.94 0.09 8.91
C PRO A 132 3.82 -0.42 7.75
N LEU A 133 3.40 -1.46 7.00
CA LEU A 133 4.38 -2.22 6.20
C LEU A 133 3.97 -2.59 4.77
N PHE A 134 2.71 -2.95 4.53
CA PHE A 134 2.31 -3.57 3.25
C PHE A 134 1.60 -2.62 2.29
N ASP A 135 1.22 -3.11 1.10
CA ASP A 135 0.20 -2.44 0.29
C ASP A 135 -1.17 -2.98 0.72
N PRO A 136 -2.16 -2.14 1.04
CA PRO A 136 -3.49 -2.58 1.46
C PRO A 136 -4.26 -3.30 0.34
N GLU A 137 -3.73 -3.30 -0.88
CA GLU A 137 -4.24 -4.08 -2.00
C GLU A 137 -3.59 -5.47 -2.15
N MET A 138 -2.67 -5.87 -1.27
CA MET A 138 -2.10 -7.24 -1.20
C MET A 138 -3.06 -8.24 -0.57
N VAL A 139 -4.37 -8.07 -0.78
CA VAL A 139 -5.40 -8.86 -0.13
C VAL A 139 -5.59 -10.19 -0.86
N SER A 140 -5.52 -11.32 -0.15
CA SER A 140 -6.14 -12.54 -0.67
C SER A 140 -7.64 -12.36 -0.65
N GLY A 141 -8.31 -12.78 -1.72
CA GLY A 141 -9.68 -13.26 -1.61
C GLY A 141 -9.67 -14.52 -0.74
N GLY A 142 -9.88 -14.37 0.57
CA GLY A 142 -9.99 -15.47 1.51
C GLY A 142 -8.80 -15.56 2.47
N GLY A 143 -9.07 -15.29 3.75
CA GLY A 143 -8.27 -15.85 4.83
C GLY A 143 -8.31 -17.37 4.74
N ARG A 144 -7.21 -18.03 5.12
CA ARG A 144 -7.08 -19.48 5.16
C ARG A 144 -8.22 -20.06 6.01
N ALA A 145 -9.15 -20.79 5.40
CA ALA A 145 -10.12 -21.61 6.11
C ALA A 145 -9.35 -22.73 6.82
N THR A 146 -8.94 -22.50 8.06
CA THR A 146 -8.48 -23.58 8.93
C THR A 146 -9.71 -24.41 9.26
N GLY A 147 -9.75 -25.64 8.72
CA GLY A 147 -10.87 -26.56 8.81
C GLY A 147 -11.15 -27.04 10.23
N SER A 148 -11.85 -26.22 11.02
CA SER A 148 -12.66 -26.65 12.15
C SER A 148 -13.62 -25.53 12.56
N SER A 149 -14.91 -25.78 12.33
CA SER A 149 -16.06 -25.17 13.03
C SER A 149 -16.12 -23.66 13.15
N THR A 150 -16.37 -22.95 12.04
CA THR A 150 -17.51 -22.00 11.84
C THR A 150 -17.27 -21.20 10.56
N ALA A 151 -17.98 -21.58 9.49
CA ALA A 151 -18.10 -20.77 8.30
C ALA A 151 -19.01 -19.56 8.61
N TYR A 152 -18.47 -18.52 9.24
CA TYR A 152 -19.20 -17.28 9.49
C TYR A 152 -18.28 -16.07 9.21
N TYR A 153 -18.52 -15.41 8.07
CA TYR A 153 -18.15 -14.03 7.73
C TYR A 153 -16.72 -13.54 8.07
N HIS A 154 -15.71 -13.98 7.33
CA HIS A 154 -14.56 -13.12 7.08
C HIS A 154 -14.78 -12.36 5.76
N GLN A 155 -15.63 -11.34 5.81
CA GLN A 155 -15.62 -10.23 4.82
C GLN A 155 -14.35 -9.35 4.99
N SER A 156 -13.52 -9.66 5.99
CA SER A 156 -12.26 -8.99 6.26
C SER A 156 -11.24 -9.31 5.17
N ARG A 157 -10.86 -8.28 4.43
CA ARG A 157 -9.64 -8.27 3.61
C ARG A 157 -8.45 -8.64 4.49
N SER A 158 -7.66 -9.63 4.07
CA SER A 158 -6.48 -10.09 4.81
C SER A 158 -5.25 -10.10 3.93
N ILE A 159 -4.12 -9.69 4.50
CA ILE A 159 -2.81 -9.80 3.88
C ILE A 159 -2.11 -11.01 4.50
N SER A 160 -1.71 -11.94 3.66
CA SER A 160 -0.69 -12.92 4.00
C SER A 160 0.59 -12.54 3.29
N GLU A 161 0.92 -13.16 2.16
CA GLU A 161 2.22 -13.03 1.48
C GLU A 161 2.01 -12.74 -0.03
N HIS A 162 1.04 -11.89 -0.35
CA HIS A 162 0.68 -11.63 -1.74
C HIS A 162 1.63 -10.63 -2.41
N ILE A 163 1.80 -10.75 -3.72
CA ILE A 163 2.65 -9.83 -4.46
C ILE A 163 1.94 -8.47 -4.56
N PRO A 164 2.59 -7.36 -4.18
CA PRO A 164 2.00 -6.03 -4.31
C PRO A 164 1.68 -5.70 -5.77
N PRO A 165 0.63 -4.89 -6.02
CA PRO A 165 0.39 -4.35 -7.35
C PRO A 165 1.61 -3.57 -7.85
N THR A 166 2.04 -3.83 -9.08
CA THR A 166 3.20 -3.15 -9.68
C THR A 166 2.84 -1.73 -10.11
N GLY A 167 3.79 -0.81 -9.91
CA GLY A 167 3.82 0.50 -10.55
C GLY A 167 4.50 0.39 -11.92
N SER A 168 3.93 0.97 -12.97
CA SER A 168 4.50 0.93 -14.32
C SER A 168 4.57 2.31 -14.95
N TYR A 169 5.66 2.60 -15.64
CA TYR A 169 5.87 3.85 -16.37
C TYR A 169 6.18 3.53 -17.83
N THR A 170 5.56 4.25 -18.75
CA THR A 170 5.70 4.03 -20.19
C THR A 170 5.83 5.38 -20.88
N LEU A 171 6.86 5.50 -21.71
CA LEU A 171 7.03 6.61 -22.63
C LEU A 171 6.84 6.09 -24.06
N SER A 172 6.05 6.78 -24.86
CA SER A 172 5.74 6.39 -26.23
C SER A 172 5.81 7.59 -27.16
N LEU A 173 6.52 7.44 -28.27
CA LEU A 173 6.54 8.42 -29.35
C LEU A 173 5.77 7.84 -30.53
N ARG A 174 4.73 8.55 -30.98
CA ARG A 174 4.03 8.23 -32.22
C ARG A 174 4.42 9.26 -33.27
N VAL A 175 4.83 8.77 -34.44
CA VAL A 175 5.13 9.57 -35.62
C VAL A 175 4.19 9.14 -36.75
N THR A 176 3.63 10.10 -37.47
CA THR A 176 2.82 9.87 -38.67
C THR A 176 3.47 10.59 -39.83
N PHE A 177 3.58 9.89 -40.97
CA PHE A 177 4.19 10.37 -42.21
C PHE A 177 3.10 10.79 -43.21
#